data_AF-A0A7V7DQ69-F1
#
_entry.id   AF-A0A7V7DQ69-F1
#
_cell.length_a   1.000
_cell.length_b   1.000
_cell.length_c   1.000
_cell.angle_alpha   90.00
_cell.angle_beta   90.00
_cell.angle_gamma   90.00
#
_symmetry.space_group_name_H-M   'P 1'
#
loop_
_entity.id
_entity.type
_entity.pdbx_description
1 polymer ?
#
loop_
_entity_poly.entity_id
_entity_poly.type
_entity_poly.pdbx_seq_one_letter_code
_entity_poly.pdbx_strand_id
1 'polypeptide(L)' 'MFARKNIDIQLGSRFVKADDKSQTVWRVEALWTATDGLPHARLNAGPTRSDLRTVAIAALSDRKAWLPLGTTEQSAQ' A
#
# COMPACT_ATOMS: atom_id res chain seq x y z
N MET A 1 17.85 -15.76 10.38
CA MET A 1 17.72 -14.41 9.80
C MET A 1 16.63 -14.47 8.74
N PHE A 2 15.43 -13.99 9.05
CA PHE A 2 14.36 -13.90 8.07
C PHE A 2 14.67 -12.71 7.17
N ALA A 3 15.17 -12.98 5.96
CA ALA A 3 15.25 -11.98 4.92
C ALA A 3 13.81 -11.59 4.56
N ARG A 4 13.24 -10.63 5.31
CA ARG A 4 12.06 -9.89 4.86
C ARG A 4 12.53 -9.26 3.55
N LYS A 5 12.06 -9.79 2.43
CA LYS A 5 11.92 -9.01 1.20
C LYS A 5 11.17 -7.77 1.63
N ASN A 6 11.92 -6.70 1.93
CA ASN A 6 11.37 -5.39 2.18
C ASN A 6 10.72 -5.04 0.85
N ILE A 7 9.43 -5.31 0.74
CA ILE A 7 8.65 -4.64 -0.28
C ILE A 7 8.78 -3.18 0.12
N ASP A 8 9.41 -2.42 -0.77
CA ASP A 8 9.76 -1.03 -0.56
C ASP A 8 8.47 -0.20 -0.65
N ILE A 9 7.59 -0.39 0.35
CA ILE A 9 6.34 0.35 0.47
C ILE A 9 6.71 1.68 1.09
N GLN A 10 6.69 2.70 0.24
CA GLN A 10 6.94 4.08 0.65
C GLN A 10 5.64 4.87 0.78
N LEU A 11 5.70 6.01 1.46
CA LEU A 11 4.63 7.01 1.43
C LEU A 11 4.37 7.43 -0.02
N GLY A 12 3.10 7.54 -0.40
CA GLY A 12 2.70 7.83 -1.77
C GLY A 12 2.61 6.63 -2.69
N SER A 13 3.06 5.44 -2.26
CA SER A 13 2.81 4.20 -3.00
C SER A 13 1.31 4.01 -3.22
N ARG A 14 0.93 3.53 -4.41
CA ARG A 14 -0.45 3.36 -4.83
C ARG A 14 -0.76 1.89 -5.05
N PHE A 15 -1.89 1.45 -4.53
CA PHE A 15 -2.36 0.08 -4.61
C PHE A 15 -3.83 0.05 -5.04
N VAL A 16 -4.24 -1.04 -5.68
CA VAL A 16 -5.66 -1.38 -5.87
C VAL A 16 -5.91 -2.72 -5.22
N LYS A 17 -7.12 -2.94 -4.71
CA LYS A 17 -7.50 -4.27 -4.25
C LYS A 17 -7.67 -5.16 -5.48
N ALA A 18 -7.10 -6.36 -5.47
CA ALA A 18 -7.16 -7.26 -6.62
C ALA A 18 -8.60 -7.67 -6.99
N ASP A 19 -9.48 -7.76 -5.99
CA ASP A 19 -10.89 -8.13 -6.15
C ASP A 19 -11.84 -6.90 -6.29
N ASP A 20 -11.31 -5.67 -6.21
CA ASP A 20 -12.15 -4.47 -6.25
C ASP A 20 -12.56 -4.12 -7.69
N LYS A 21 -13.80 -4.43 -8.05
CA LYS A 21 -14.39 -4.08 -9.35
C LYS A 21 -14.42 -2.57 -9.62
N SER A 22 -14.41 -1.76 -8.57
CA SER A 22 -14.40 -0.29 -8.66
C SER A 22 -13.02 0.29 -8.97
N GLN A 23 -11.96 -0.55 -9.00
CA GLN A 23 -10.57 -0.13 -9.23
C GLN A 23 -10.13 1.05 -8.35
N THR A 24 -10.62 1.07 -7.11
CA THR A 24 -10.34 2.16 -6.17
C THR A 24 -8.84 2.24 -5.92
N VAL A 25 -8.25 3.40 -6.21
CA VAL A 25 -6.83 3.65 -5.96
C VAL A 25 -6.62 4.07 -4.51
N TRP A 26 -5.84 3.28 -3.81
CA TRP A 26 -5.46 3.49 -2.42
C TRP A 26 -4.03 4.01 -2.35
N ARG A 27 -3.84 5.21 -1.82
CA ARG A 27 -2.52 5.82 -1.61
C ARG A 27 -2.08 5.64 -0.17
N VAL A 28 -0.84 5.20 0.03
CA VAL A 28 -0.21 5.17 1.36
C VAL A 28 0.03 6.60 1.84
N GLU A 29 -0.56 6.98 2.96
CA GLU A 29 -0.39 8.31 3.57
C GLU A 29 0.38 8.27 4.89
N ALA A 30 0.42 7.12 5.56
CA ALA A 30 1.22 6.93 6.76
C ALA A 30 1.75 5.50 6.86
N LEU A 31 2.94 5.38 7.44
CA LEU A 31 3.59 4.10 7.75
C LEU A 31 4.07 4.18 9.20
N TRP A 32 3.79 3.15 9.99
CA TRP A 32 4.27 3.06 11.36
C TRP A 32 4.43 1.60 11.79
N THR A 33 5.21 1.37 12.84
CA THR A 33 5.24 0.08 13.51
C THR A 33 4.30 0.16 14.71
N ALA A 34 3.31 -0.73 14.76
CA ALA A 34 2.39 -0.81 15.89
C ALA A 34 3.09 -1.37 17.13
N THR A 35 2.46 -1.24 18.30
CA THR A 35 3.03 -1.69 19.59
C THR A 35 3.35 -3.19 19.62
N ASP A 36 2.62 -3.99 18.83
CA ASP A 36 2.87 -5.42 18.62
C ASP A 36 4.09 -5.73 17.73
N GLY A 37 4.77 -4.71 17.21
CA GLY A 37 5.96 -4.85 16.37
C GLY A 37 5.65 -5.12 14.89
N LEU A 38 4.38 -5.18 14.48
CA LEU A 38 4.01 -5.34 13.08
C LEU A 38 3.93 -3.99 12.36
N PRO A 39 4.55 -3.87 11.18
CA PRO A 39 4.48 -2.67 10.39
C PRO A 39 3.11 -2.54 9.70
N HIS A 40 2.53 -1.36 9.82
CA HIS A 40 1.23 -1.00 9.27
C HIS A 40 1.32 0.20 8.32
N ALA A 41 0.39 0.25 7.38
CA ALA A 41 0.20 1.31 6.43
C ALA A 41 -1.24 1.85 6.52
N ARG A 42 -1.39 3.17 6.52
CA ARG A 42 -2.69 3.82 6.33
C ARG A 42 -2.82 4.21 4.87
N LEU A 43 -3.92 3.74 4.28
CA LEU A 43 -4.31 3.99 2.93
C LEU A 43 -5.47 4.98 2.88
N ASN A 44 -5.50 5.81 1.84
CA ASN A 44 -6.59 6.74 1.55
C ASN A 44 -7.09 6.55 0.12
N ALA A 45 -8.41 6.47 -0.05
CA ALA A 45 -9.08 6.26 -1.33
C ALA A 45 -9.31 7.57 -2.13
N GLY A 46 -8.26 8.37 -2.28
CA GLY A 46 -8.25 9.58 -3.12
C GLY A 46 -8.65 10.88 -2.40
N PRO A 47 -8.54 12.03 -3.08
CA PRO A 47 -8.66 13.36 -2.46
C PRO A 47 -10.10 13.75 -2.08
N THR A 48 -11.10 13.12 -2.70
CA THR A 48 -12.53 13.44 -2.50
C THR A 48 -13.23 12.50 -1.52
N ARG A 49 -12.60 11.38 -1.18
CA ARG A 49 -13.22 10.33 -0.38
C ARG A 49 -12.36 10.09 0.86
N SER A 50 -12.84 10.52 2.02
CA SER A 50 -12.18 10.30 3.33
C SER A 50 -12.24 8.84 3.79
N ASP A 51 -12.22 7.90 2.85
CA ASP A 51 -12.21 6.47 3.13
C ASP A 51 -10.77 6.09 3.49
N LEU A 52 -10.52 5.97 4.79
CA LEU A 52 -9.25 5.57 5.35
C LEU A 52 -9.26 4.08 5.68
N ARG A 53 -8.16 3.40 5.39
CA ARG A 53 -7.99 1.98 5.71
C ARG A 53 -6.60 1.69 6.23
N THR A 54 -6.52 1.07 7.40
CA THR A 54 -5.27 0.57 7.97
C THR A 54 -5.08 -0.89 7.59
N VAL A 55 -3.91 -1.24 7.06
CA VAL A 55 -3.54 -2.61 6.70
C VAL A 55 -2.10 -2.91 7.14
N ALA A 56 -1.79 -4.16 7.43
CA ALA A 56 -0.41 -4.57 7.64
C ALA A 56 0.39 -4.45 6.32
N ILE A 57 1.64 -4.01 6.38
CA ILE A 57 2.55 -3.95 5.21
C ILE A 57 2.68 -5.33 4.55
N ALA A 58 2.65 -6.40 5.35
CA ALA A 58 2.66 -7.77 4.85
C ALA A 58 1.44 -8.08 3.95
N ALA A 59 0.27 -7.51 4.24
CA ALA A 59 -0.92 -7.71 3.40
C ALA A 59 -0.76 -7.00 2.04
N LEU A 60 -0.17 -5.81 2.01
CA LEU A 60 0.13 -5.10 0.76
C LEU A 60 1.16 -5.84 -0.11
N SER A 61 1.90 -6.78 0.47
CA SER A 61 2.84 -7.63 -0.24
C SER A 61 2.17 -8.83 -0.93
N ASP A 62 0.94 -9.16 -0.52
CA ASP A 62 0.17 -10.25 -1.12
C ASP A 62 -0.53 -9.79 -2.40
N ARG A 63 -0.02 -10.25 -3.56
CA ARG A 63 -0.55 -9.89 -4.88
C ARG A 63 -1.95 -10.45 -5.18
N LYS A 64 -2.44 -11.38 -4.36
CA LYS A 64 -3.82 -11.88 -4.46
C LYS A 64 -4.81 -10.94 -3.79
N ALA A 65 -4.37 -10.15 -2.81
CA ALA A 65 -5.18 -9.14 -2.14
C ALA A 65 -4.96 -7.73 -2.71
N TRP A 66 -3.72 -7.37 -3.02
CA TRP A 66 -3.32 -6.01 -3.41
C TRP A 66 -2.39 -5.98 -4.60
N LEU A 67 -2.72 -5.16 -5.60
CA LEU A 67 -1.89 -4.95 -6.78
C LEU A 67 -1.21 -3.57 -6.66
N PRO A 68 0.14 -3.51 -6.60
CA PRO A 68 0.84 -2.24 -6.64
C PRO A 68 0.71 -1.63 -8.04
N LEU A 69 0.33 -0.35 -8.12
CA LEU A 69 0.24 0.38 -9.38
C LEU A 69 1.58 0.93 -9.87
N GLY A 70 2.67 0.62 -9.15
CA GLY A 70 3.98 1.20 -9.36
C GLY A 70 4.03 2.67 -8.93
N THR A 71 5.15 3.08 -8.37
CA THR A 71 5.53 4.50 -8.42
C THR A 71 5.82 4.76 -9.89
N THR A 72 4.99 5.58 -10.55
CA THR A 72 5.26 6.01 -11.93
C THR A 72 6.46 6.95 -11.91
N GLU A 73 7.65 6.43 -11.61
CA GLU A 73 8.91 7.07 -11.96
C GLU A 73 9.18 6.72 -13.42
N GLN A 74 8.53 7.52 -14.28
CA GLN A 74 9.19 8.17 -15.41
C GLN A 74 10.35 7.36 -16.06
N SER A 75 10.01 6.33 -16.83
CA SER A 75 10.85 5.94 -17.97
C SER A 75 10.74 7.03 -19.04
N ALA A 76 11.53 8.10 -18.92
CA ALA A 76 11.81 9.01 -20.03
C ALA A 76 13.02 9.88 -19.67
N GLN A 77 14.23 9.40 -19.98
CA GLN A 77 15.19 10.07 -20.88
C GLN A 77 16.46 9.23 -21.02
#